data_AF-A0A7V5BCA7-F1
#
_entry.id   AF-A0A7V5BCA7-F1
#
_cell.length_a   1.000
_cell.length_b   1.000
_cell.length_c   1.000
_cell.angle_alpha   90.00
_cell.angle_beta   90.00
_cell.angle_gamma   90.00
#
_symmetry.space_group_name_H-M   'P 1'
#
loop_
_entity.id
_entity.type
_entity.pdbx_description
1 polymer ?
#
loop_
_entity_poly.entity_id
_entity_poly.type
_entity_poly.pdbx_seq_one_letter_code
_entity_poly.pdbx_strand_id
1 'polypeptide(L)'
;MSRIPLILLIFIPYWLAAQVTDSIASRVVLDTEVVVAAKKGFDIKKFIEIVQADSVFAQAFHRLRSVPYQSSNEFHFFSRKGREVAGYKSEIIQKKVDSLCMVMTILSEKATGNYYKRKGKHRYYTAKMFERLFYKKGKHCPKPKPVTPPQHTRMENYVQQLKKLIYNPGKEVKIPLIGHKTAIFDEKMIKYYDFKIQSRRYKDETPCYVFTAIAKPNRPNKTVIKYLEMWLDKAELGIISKKYHLKTTNLAFNFDIKMDVDLIETPLGILPSKIDYDGSWKAPMKRKEISKFLLLFNFDSGAILEPKLKSDN
;
A
#
# COMPACT_ATOMS: atom_id res chain seq x y z
N MET A 1 45.49 -9.89 -39.93
CA MET A 1 45.38 -9.30 -38.57
C MET A 1 43.89 -9.13 -38.25
N SER A 2 43.32 -10.10 -37.54
CA SER A 2 41.91 -10.07 -37.13
C SER A 2 41.78 -9.33 -35.79
N ARG A 3 41.01 -8.24 -35.76
CA ARG A 3 40.73 -7.48 -34.53
C ARG A 3 39.43 -8.00 -33.92
N ILE A 4 39.55 -8.71 -32.80
CA ILE A 4 38.42 -9.12 -31.95
C ILE A 4 38.00 -7.90 -31.12
N PRO A 5 36.73 -7.47 -31.10
CA PRO A 5 36.29 -6.40 -30.23
C PRO A 5 36.10 -6.93 -28.82
N LEU A 6 36.76 -6.29 -27.86
CA LEU A 6 36.61 -6.54 -26.43
C LEU A 6 35.22 -6.08 -25.98
N ILE A 7 34.30 -7.03 -25.75
CA ILE A 7 33.00 -6.77 -25.14
C ILE A 7 33.22 -6.50 -23.65
N LEU A 8 33.15 -5.23 -23.26
CA LEU A 8 33.15 -4.80 -21.86
C LEU A 8 31.78 -5.16 -21.25
N LEU A 9 31.70 -6.30 -20.59
CA LEU A 9 30.52 -6.70 -19.83
C LEU A 9 30.35 -5.77 -18.61
N ILE A 10 29.43 -4.81 -18.71
CA ILE A 10 29.00 -3.95 -17.60
C ILE A 10 28.14 -4.80 -16.65
N PHE A 11 28.79 -5.39 -15.65
CA PHE A 11 28.20 -6.22 -14.60
C PHE A 11 27.93 -5.40 -13.31
N ILE A 12 27.33 -4.20 -13.39
CA ILE A 12 27.22 -3.28 -12.23
C ILE A 12 25.77 -2.86 -11.89
N PRO A 13 24.91 -3.81 -11.47
CA PRO A 13 23.87 -3.44 -10.49
C PRO A 13 23.73 -4.38 -9.28
N TYR A 14 24.26 -5.61 -9.33
CA TYR A 14 24.04 -6.60 -8.26
C TYR A 14 24.91 -6.36 -7.01
N TRP A 15 26.14 -5.88 -7.19
CA TRP A 15 27.07 -5.64 -6.08
C TRP A 15 26.56 -4.55 -5.10
N LEU A 16 25.92 -3.51 -5.61
CA LEU A 16 25.38 -2.42 -4.79
C LEU A 16 24.23 -2.88 -3.89
N ALA A 17 23.36 -3.78 -4.37
CA ALA A 17 22.25 -4.31 -3.59
C ALA A 17 22.74 -5.19 -2.42
N ALA A 18 23.73 -6.06 -2.68
CA ALA A 18 24.29 -6.95 -1.65
C ALA A 18 24.97 -6.16 -0.50
N GLN A 19 25.75 -5.13 -0.84
CA GLN A 19 26.42 -4.27 0.15
C GLN A 19 25.44 -3.58 1.11
N VAL A 20 24.30 -3.16 0.58
CA VAL A 20 23.23 -2.52 1.33
C VAL A 20 22.56 -3.51 2.30
N THR A 21 22.25 -4.72 1.84
CA THR A 21 21.68 -5.80 2.68
C THR A 21 22.60 -6.12 3.85
N ASP A 22 23.90 -6.27 3.60
CA ASP A 22 24.90 -6.50 4.65
C ASP A 22 24.95 -5.35 5.66
N SER A 23 24.81 -4.11 5.18
CA SER A 23 24.77 -2.91 6.02
C SER A 23 23.54 -2.87 6.94
N ILE A 24 22.40 -3.41 6.49
CA ILE A 24 21.20 -3.53 7.33
C ILE A 24 21.36 -4.69 8.30
N ALA A 25 21.80 -5.85 7.81
CA ALA A 25 21.97 -7.06 8.62
C ALA A 25 22.95 -6.87 9.78
N SER A 26 23.99 -6.03 9.61
CA SER A 26 24.93 -5.69 10.68
C SER A 26 24.38 -4.69 11.72
N ARG A 27 23.28 -3.99 11.43
CA ARG A 27 22.69 -2.95 12.29
C ARG A 27 21.34 -3.35 12.89
N VAL A 28 20.74 -4.42 12.39
CA VAL A 28 19.41 -4.85 12.81
C VAL A 28 19.46 -5.39 14.23
N VAL A 29 18.54 -4.91 15.06
CA VAL A 29 18.37 -5.43 16.42
C VAL A 29 17.48 -6.66 16.36
N LEU A 30 17.92 -7.75 16.97
CA LEU A 30 17.16 -8.99 17.07
C LEU A 30 16.65 -9.17 18.49
N ASP A 31 15.44 -9.70 18.65
CA ASP A 31 15.02 -10.20 19.96
C ASP A 31 15.60 -11.59 20.26
N THR A 32 15.47 -12.04 21.51
CA THR A 32 16.03 -13.30 21.99
C THR A 32 15.57 -14.50 21.17
N GLU A 33 14.29 -14.55 20.79
CA GLU A 33 13.73 -15.65 20.00
C GLU A 33 14.32 -15.69 18.59
N VAL A 34 14.49 -14.52 17.96
CA VAL A 34 15.13 -14.43 16.63
C VAL A 34 16.61 -14.80 16.70
N VAL A 35 17.32 -14.43 17.77
CA VAL A 35 18.72 -14.88 18.00
C VAL A 35 18.80 -16.40 18.10
N VAL A 36 17.90 -17.03 18.85
CA VAL A 36 17.82 -18.49 18.96
C VAL A 36 17.49 -19.12 17.60
N ALA A 37 16.55 -18.55 16.84
CA ALA A 37 16.21 -19.04 15.51
C ALA A 37 17.40 -18.92 14.54
N ALA A 38 18.16 -17.82 14.60
CA ALA A 38 19.34 -17.62 13.76
C ALA A 38 20.41 -18.69 14.02
N LYS A 39 20.63 -19.05 15.29
CA LYS A 39 21.50 -20.18 15.68
C LYS A 39 21.01 -21.54 15.17
N LYS A 40 19.71 -21.66 14.87
CA LYS A 40 19.06 -22.86 14.33
C LYS A 40 18.87 -22.82 12.81
N GLY A 41 19.46 -21.84 12.12
CA GLY A 41 19.46 -21.77 10.65
C GLY A 41 18.53 -20.73 10.03
N PHE A 42 17.86 -19.88 10.81
CA PHE A 42 17.15 -18.73 10.25
C PHE A 42 18.15 -17.71 9.66
N ASP A 43 18.07 -17.49 8.35
CA ASP A 43 18.95 -16.57 7.63
C ASP A 43 18.42 -15.13 7.64
N ILE A 44 19.06 -14.29 8.45
CA ILE A 44 18.74 -12.87 8.60
C ILE A 44 18.93 -12.09 7.29
N LYS A 45 19.99 -12.40 6.51
CA LYS A 45 20.26 -11.68 5.26
C LYS A 45 19.18 -12.00 4.23
N LYS A 46 18.88 -13.28 4.05
CA LYS A 46 17.80 -13.71 3.15
C LYS A 46 16.44 -13.12 3.55
N PHE A 47 16.16 -13.03 4.85
CA PHE A 47 14.96 -12.37 5.34
C PHE A 47 14.91 -10.88 4.96
N ILE A 48 16.02 -10.15 5.12
CA ILE A 48 16.12 -8.74 4.72
C ILE A 48 15.96 -8.59 3.20
N GLU A 49 16.53 -9.49 2.40
CA GLU A 49 16.35 -9.49 0.94
C GLU A 49 14.87 -9.63 0.54
N ILE A 50 14.14 -10.53 1.19
CA ILE A 50 12.68 -10.69 0.97
C ILE A 50 11.95 -9.39 1.30
N VAL A 51 12.28 -8.76 2.42
CA VAL A 51 11.69 -7.48 2.86
C VAL A 51 12.00 -6.35 1.86
N GLN A 52 13.23 -6.26 1.36
CA GLN A 52 13.63 -5.24 0.38
C GLN A 52 12.98 -5.47 -1.00
N ALA A 53 12.86 -6.73 -1.41
CA ALA A 53 12.28 -7.12 -2.69
C ALA A 53 10.75 -6.96 -2.72
N ASP A 54 10.08 -6.88 -1.57
CA ASP A 54 8.63 -6.85 -1.42
C ASP A 54 7.92 -5.99 -2.48
N SER A 55 7.03 -6.63 -3.22
CA SER A 55 6.05 -5.97 -4.07
C SER A 55 4.64 -6.54 -3.87
N VAL A 56 4.46 -7.42 -2.89
CA VAL A 56 3.20 -8.14 -2.62
C VAL A 56 2.09 -7.14 -2.38
N PHE A 57 2.36 -6.08 -1.62
CA PHE A 57 1.40 -5.01 -1.38
C PHE A 57 0.91 -4.35 -2.68
N ALA A 58 1.83 -3.89 -3.53
CA ALA A 58 1.48 -3.25 -4.80
C ALA A 58 0.72 -4.21 -5.73
N GLN A 59 1.13 -5.48 -5.76
CA GLN A 59 0.48 -6.53 -6.55
C GLN A 59 -0.92 -6.84 -6.04
N ALA A 60 -1.13 -6.97 -4.73
CA ALA A 60 -2.43 -7.25 -4.12
C ALA A 60 -3.45 -6.14 -4.45
N PHE A 61 -3.05 -4.88 -4.37
CA PHE A 61 -3.90 -3.74 -4.77
C PHE A 61 -4.18 -3.71 -6.27
N HIS A 62 -3.22 -4.10 -7.11
CA HIS A 62 -3.44 -4.20 -8.55
C HIS A 62 -4.45 -5.30 -8.87
N ARG A 63 -4.29 -6.47 -8.25
CA ARG A 63 -5.11 -7.66 -8.42
C ARG A 63 -6.55 -7.44 -7.93
N LEU A 64 -6.76 -6.71 -6.83
CA LEU A 64 -8.08 -6.36 -6.29
C LEU A 64 -9.04 -5.80 -7.36
N ARG A 65 -8.50 -5.10 -8.37
CA ARG A 65 -9.28 -4.50 -9.47
C ARG A 65 -9.79 -5.51 -10.50
N SER A 66 -9.36 -6.75 -10.42
CA SER A 66 -9.62 -7.80 -11.43
C SER A 66 -10.05 -9.11 -10.79
N VAL A 67 -10.49 -9.08 -9.52
CA VAL A 67 -11.01 -10.26 -8.80
C VAL A 67 -12.41 -9.99 -8.25
N PRO A 68 -13.28 -11.01 -8.19
CA PRO A 68 -14.54 -10.91 -7.47
C PRO A 68 -14.32 -10.61 -5.98
N TYR A 69 -15.12 -9.73 -5.39
CA TYR A 69 -15.13 -9.48 -3.94
C TYR A 69 -16.43 -8.79 -3.48
N GLN A 70 -16.70 -8.85 -2.18
CA GLN A 70 -17.60 -7.94 -1.47
C GLN A 70 -16.79 -7.04 -0.54
N SER A 71 -17.25 -5.82 -0.30
CA SER A 71 -16.58 -4.93 0.64
C SER A 71 -17.53 -4.06 1.44
N SER A 72 -17.25 -3.96 2.73
CA SER A 72 -17.82 -2.96 3.64
C SER A 72 -16.83 -1.83 3.82
N ASN A 73 -17.30 -0.59 3.63
CA ASN A 73 -16.43 0.58 3.62
C ASN A 73 -17.02 1.66 4.52
N GLU A 74 -16.20 2.24 5.38
CA GLU A 74 -16.56 3.31 6.29
C GLU A 74 -15.56 4.46 6.22
N PHE A 75 -16.06 5.69 6.14
CA PHE A 75 -15.29 6.91 6.04
C PHE A 75 -15.78 7.93 7.05
N HIS A 76 -14.83 8.59 7.71
CA HIS A 76 -15.07 9.74 8.57
C HIS A 76 -14.17 10.89 8.17
N PHE A 77 -14.72 12.10 8.17
CA PHE A 77 -13.99 13.34 7.90
C PHE A 77 -14.09 14.27 9.09
N PHE A 78 -12.96 14.86 9.46
CA PHE A 78 -12.83 15.65 10.67
C PHE A 78 -12.46 17.10 10.36
N SER A 79 -13.01 18.00 11.15
CA SER A 79 -12.53 19.38 11.24
C SER A 79 -11.14 19.43 11.87
N ARG A 80 -10.46 20.58 11.76
CA ARG A 80 -9.16 20.81 12.44
C ARG A 80 -9.24 20.69 13.97
N LYS A 81 -10.44 20.82 14.56
CA LYS A 81 -10.70 20.67 15.99
C LYS A 81 -11.07 19.23 16.39
N GLY A 82 -10.96 18.26 15.48
CA GLY A 82 -11.25 16.85 15.76
C GLY A 82 -12.73 16.46 15.70
N ARG A 83 -13.67 17.41 15.52
CA ARG A 83 -15.10 17.08 15.33
C ARG A 83 -15.36 16.47 13.96
N GLU A 84 -16.14 15.40 13.90
CA GLU A 84 -16.63 14.82 12.64
C GLU A 84 -17.55 15.82 11.92
N VAL A 85 -17.34 15.98 10.61
CA VAL A 85 -18.06 16.93 9.75
C VAL A 85 -18.77 16.27 8.57
N ALA A 86 -18.42 15.02 8.28
CA ALA A 86 -19.06 14.18 7.28
C ALA A 86 -18.65 12.73 7.48
N GLY A 87 -19.54 11.81 7.11
CA GLY A 87 -19.28 10.38 7.08
C GLY A 87 -19.86 9.75 5.81
N TYR A 88 -19.35 8.56 5.47
CA TYR A 88 -19.88 7.75 4.38
C TYR A 88 -19.68 6.27 4.68
N LYS A 89 -20.75 5.48 4.54
CA LYS A 89 -20.72 4.02 4.61
C LYS A 89 -21.22 3.44 3.30
N SER A 90 -20.61 2.37 2.82
CA SER A 90 -21.09 1.66 1.63
C SER A 90 -20.77 0.18 1.62
N GLU A 91 -21.73 -0.62 1.18
CA GLU A 91 -21.55 -2.02 0.82
C GLU A 91 -21.47 -2.16 -0.69
N ILE A 92 -20.48 -2.90 -1.17
CA ILE A 92 -20.20 -3.06 -2.61
C ILE A 92 -19.96 -4.51 -2.93
N ILE A 93 -20.39 -4.90 -4.14
CA ILE A 93 -20.03 -6.17 -4.75
C ILE A 93 -19.35 -5.94 -6.09
N GLN A 94 -18.26 -6.65 -6.33
CA GLN A 94 -17.59 -6.75 -7.62
C GLN A 94 -17.74 -8.19 -8.15
N LYS A 95 -18.37 -8.33 -9.32
CA LYS A 95 -18.61 -9.63 -9.97
C LYS A 95 -17.93 -9.71 -11.33
N LYS A 96 -17.53 -10.91 -11.71
CA LYS A 96 -17.10 -11.21 -13.08
C LYS A 96 -18.33 -11.26 -13.99
N VAL A 97 -18.31 -10.55 -15.11
CA VAL A 97 -19.41 -10.55 -16.10
C VAL A 97 -18.99 -11.14 -17.44
N ASP A 98 -17.69 -11.27 -17.69
CA ASP A 98 -17.10 -11.85 -18.90
C ASP A 98 -15.70 -12.37 -18.53
N SER A 99 -15.06 -13.15 -19.41
CA SER A 99 -13.72 -13.73 -19.30
C SER A 99 -12.68 -12.79 -18.64
N LEU A 100 -12.70 -11.50 -18.96
CA LEU A 100 -11.79 -10.49 -18.41
C LEU A 100 -12.47 -9.29 -17.73
N CYS A 101 -13.79 -9.12 -17.83
CA CYS A 101 -14.47 -7.91 -17.37
C CYS A 101 -15.11 -8.09 -15.99
N MET A 102 -14.99 -7.07 -15.16
CA MET A 102 -15.64 -6.96 -13.85
C MET A 102 -16.76 -5.92 -13.89
N VAL A 103 -17.79 -6.10 -13.07
CA VAL A 103 -18.79 -5.09 -12.77
C VAL A 103 -18.78 -4.80 -11.28
N MET A 104 -18.72 -3.53 -10.91
CA MET A 104 -18.88 -3.10 -9.53
C MET A 104 -20.24 -2.46 -9.34
N THR A 105 -20.97 -2.93 -8.32
CA THR A 105 -22.29 -2.44 -7.92
C THR A 105 -22.27 -2.02 -6.46
N ILE A 106 -22.80 -0.83 -6.16
CA ILE A 106 -23.05 -0.38 -4.80
C ILE A 106 -24.38 -0.99 -4.35
N LEU A 107 -24.34 -1.82 -3.31
CA LEU A 107 -25.52 -2.48 -2.74
C LEU A 107 -26.27 -1.55 -1.79
N SER A 108 -25.53 -0.79 -0.99
CA SER A 108 -26.07 0.24 -0.10
C SER A 108 -25.05 1.35 0.08
N GLU A 109 -25.52 2.57 0.28
CA GLU A 109 -24.67 3.68 0.72
C GLU A 109 -25.44 4.63 1.63
N LYS A 110 -24.73 5.22 2.59
CA LYS A 110 -25.25 6.24 3.50
C LYS A 110 -24.21 7.33 3.68
N ALA A 111 -24.56 8.55 3.30
CA ALA A 111 -23.74 9.74 3.51
C ALA A 111 -24.33 10.60 4.64
N THR A 112 -23.47 11.16 5.49
CA THR A 112 -23.86 12.10 6.55
C THR A 112 -23.11 13.42 6.45
N GLY A 113 -23.71 14.49 6.98
CA GLY A 113 -23.12 15.82 6.99
C GLY A 113 -22.77 16.33 5.58
N ASN A 114 -21.57 16.87 5.44
CA ASN A 114 -21.14 17.56 4.22
C ASN A 114 -20.35 16.67 3.23
N TYR A 115 -20.63 15.36 3.17
CA TYR A 115 -19.88 14.42 2.32
C TYR A 115 -19.99 14.76 0.82
N TYR A 116 -21.20 15.04 0.36
CA TYR A 116 -21.46 15.49 -1.01
C TYR A 116 -21.55 17.03 -1.09
N LYS A 117 -21.25 17.56 -2.27
CA LYS A 117 -21.59 18.93 -2.69
C LYS A 117 -23.01 18.95 -3.27
N ARG A 118 -23.52 20.15 -3.56
CA ARG A 118 -24.69 20.33 -4.43
C ARG A 118 -24.47 19.54 -5.73
N LYS A 119 -25.52 18.89 -6.24
CA LYS A 119 -25.50 18.01 -7.42
C LYS A 119 -24.72 16.69 -7.25
N GLY A 120 -24.60 16.17 -6.02
CA GLY A 120 -24.08 14.82 -5.75
C GLY A 120 -22.56 14.62 -5.95
N LYS A 121 -21.80 15.67 -6.26
CA LYS A 121 -20.33 15.56 -6.46
C LYS A 121 -19.60 15.41 -5.12
N HIS A 122 -18.57 14.56 -5.03
CA HIS A 122 -17.76 14.45 -3.81
C HIS A 122 -17.17 15.80 -3.37
N ARG A 123 -17.32 16.12 -2.07
CA ARG A 123 -16.71 17.30 -1.45
C ARG A 123 -15.20 17.11 -1.27
N TYR A 124 -14.83 15.97 -0.71
CA TYR A 124 -13.47 15.66 -0.28
C TYR A 124 -12.65 15.06 -1.41
N TYR A 125 -11.39 15.49 -1.56
CA TYR A 125 -10.50 14.85 -2.54
C TYR A 125 -10.01 13.48 -2.06
N THR A 126 -9.96 13.21 -0.75
CA THR A 126 -9.67 11.84 -0.27
C THR A 126 -10.73 10.86 -0.75
N ALA A 127 -12.02 11.25 -0.74
CA ALA A 127 -13.09 10.43 -1.30
C ALA A 127 -12.88 10.17 -2.81
N LYS A 128 -12.48 11.19 -3.57
CA LYS A 128 -12.17 11.03 -5.01
C LYS A 128 -10.95 10.16 -5.26
N MET A 129 -9.91 10.28 -4.42
CA MET A 129 -8.73 9.44 -4.49
C MET A 129 -9.13 7.99 -4.23
N PHE A 130 -9.86 7.75 -3.15
CA PHE A 130 -10.38 6.43 -2.80
C PHE A 130 -11.21 5.83 -3.93
N GLU A 131 -12.20 6.55 -4.46
CA GLU A 131 -12.99 6.09 -5.62
C GLU A 131 -12.10 5.71 -6.81
N ARG A 132 -11.01 6.44 -7.07
CA ARG A 132 -10.10 6.11 -8.19
C ARG A 132 -9.23 4.88 -7.90
N LEU A 133 -8.84 4.69 -6.64
CA LEU A 133 -7.94 3.62 -6.22
C LEU A 133 -8.66 2.29 -6.15
N PHE A 134 -9.85 2.27 -5.56
CA PHE A 134 -10.57 1.04 -5.24
C PHE A 134 -11.84 0.87 -6.06
N TYR A 135 -12.50 1.96 -6.47
CA TYR A 135 -13.74 1.87 -7.20
C TYR A 135 -13.53 1.96 -8.71
N LYS A 136 -14.37 1.23 -9.43
CA LYS A 136 -14.55 1.42 -10.86
C LYS A 136 -16.01 1.12 -11.17
N LYS A 137 -16.85 2.12 -10.92
CA LYS A 137 -18.31 2.02 -11.10
C LYS A 137 -18.64 1.45 -12.48
N GLY A 138 -19.52 0.45 -12.51
CA GLY A 138 -19.98 -0.21 -13.74
C GLY A 138 -19.00 -1.23 -14.32
N LYS A 139 -19.25 -1.62 -15.58
CA LYS A 139 -18.45 -2.61 -16.31
C LYS A 139 -17.07 -2.05 -16.61
N HIS A 140 -16.04 -2.82 -16.30
CA HIS A 140 -14.68 -2.50 -16.62
C HIS A 140 -13.89 -3.72 -17.05
N CYS A 141 -13.25 -3.59 -18.20
CA CYS A 141 -12.36 -4.58 -18.76
C CYS A 141 -10.91 -4.08 -18.69
N PRO A 142 -9.92 -4.97 -18.58
CA PRO A 142 -8.52 -4.67 -18.85
C PRO A 142 -8.42 -3.97 -20.20
N LYS A 143 -7.75 -2.82 -20.21
CA LYS A 143 -7.39 -2.13 -21.45
C LYS A 143 -5.88 -2.19 -21.59
N PRO A 144 -5.34 -2.38 -22.80
CA PRO A 144 -3.91 -2.17 -23.02
C PRO A 144 -3.54 -0.76 -22.55
N LYS A 145 -2.32 -0.62 -22.01
CA LYS A 145 -1.83 0.69 -21.58
C LYS A 145 -1.86 1.63 -22.78
N PRO A 146 -2.46 2.82 -22.67
CA PRO A 146 -2.49 3.76 -23.78
C PRO A 146 -1.05 4.13 -24.17
N VAL A 147 -0.79 4.16 -25.49
CA VAL A 147 0.53 4.48 -26.06
C VAL A 147 0.98 5.88 -25.64
N THR A 148 0.02 6.80 -25.46
CA THR A 148 0.25 8.14 -24.92
C THR A 148 -0.33 8.26 -23.51
N PRO A 149 0.42 8.75 -22.51
CA PRO A 149 -0.11 9.05 -21.20
C PRO A 149 -1.26 10.05 -21.30
N PRO A 150 -2.41 9.84 -20.64
CA PRO A 150 -3.49 10.81 -20.65
C PRO A 150 -3.01 12.15 -20.10
N GLN A 151 -3.43 13.26 -20.72
CA GLN A 151 -3.26 14.57 -20.10
C GLN A 151 -4.08 14.63 -18.83
N HIS A 152 -3.39 14.67 -17.70
CA HIS A 152 -3.98 14.72 -16.38
C HIS A 152 -4.01 16.15 -15.87
N THR A 153 -5.14 16.54 -15.28
CA THR A 153 -5.22 17.77 -14.49
C THR A 153 -4.18 17.74 -13.36
N ARG A 154 -3.76 18.91 -12.87
CA ARG A 154 -2.83 19.01 -11.71
C ARG A 154 -3.25 18.14 -10.52
N MET A 155 -4.56 18.05 -10.27
CA MET A 155 -5.12 17.23 -9.19
C MET A 155 -5.03 15.73 -9.49
N GLU A 156 -5.20 15.32 -10.74
CA GLU A 156 -4.99 13.93 -11.15
C GLU A 156 -3.54 13.51 -11.01
N ASN A 157 -2.61 14.36 -11.42
CA ASN A 157 -1.18 14.12 -11.22
C ASN A 157 -0.83 13.98 -9.73
N TYR A 158 -1.40 14.84 -8.89
CA TYR A 158 -1.23 14.73 -7.44
C TYR A 158 -1.74 13.39 -6.90
N VAL A 159 -2.96 12.96 -7.28
CA VAL A 159 -3.52 11.65 -6.90
C VAL A 159 -2.65 10.48 -7.38
N GLN A 160 -2.10 10.55 -8.59
CA GLN A 160 -1.20 9.51 -9.11
C GLN A 160 0.11 9.43 -8.31
N GLN A 161 0.63 10.56 -7.86
CA GLN A 161 1.83 10.58 -7.00
C GLN A 161 1.51 9.98 -5.62
N LEU A 162 0.36 10.29 -5.03
CA LEU A 162 -0.08 9.68 -3.77
C LEU A 162 -0.25 8.17 -3.89
N LYS A 163 -0.84 7.71 -4.99
CA LYS A 163 -0.96 6.28 -5.31
C LYS A 163 0.39 5.58 -5.29
N LYS A 164 1.41 6.18 -5.93
CA LYS A 164 2.76 5.62 -5.97
C LYS A 164 3.37 5.49 -4.56
N LEU A 165 3.18 6.50 -3.70
CA LEU A 165 3.64 6.48 -2.29
C LEU A 165 3.00 5.35 -1.48
N ILE A 166 1.67 5.28 -1.55
CA ILE A 166 0.87 4.32 -0.79
C ILE A 166 1.21 2.88 -1.23
N TYR A 167 1.44 2.65 -2.52
CA TYR A 167 1.67 1.30 -3.06
C TYR A 167 3.10 0.79 -2.86
N ASN A 168 4.07 1.68 -2.69
CA ASN A 168 5.48 1.29 -2.62
C ASN A 168 6.18 1.87 -1.37
N PRO A 169 5.64 1.66 -0.16
CA PRO A 169 6.29 2.15 1.05
C PRO A 169 7.62 1.39 1.24
N GLY A 170 8.72 2.15 1.30
CA GLY A 170 10.08 1.65 1.48
C GLY A 170 10.94 1.67 0.21
N LYS A 171 10.32 1.80 -0.98
CA LYS A 171 11.01 1.88 -2.27
C LYS A 171 11.07 3.32 -2.78
N GLU A 172 12.04 3.60 -3.64
CA GLU A 172 12.10 4.89 -4.32
C GLU A 172 10.87 5.06 -5.23
N VAL A 173 10.22 6.22 -5.14
CA VAL A 173 9.14 6.59 -6.06
C VAL A 173 9.49 7.86 -6.80
N LYS A 174 9.25 7.91 -8.11
CA LYS A 174 9.48 9.11 -8.93
C LYS A 174 8.45 10.20 -8.61
N ILE A 175 8.68 10.92 -7.52
CA ILE A 175 7.87 12.06 -7.06
C ILE A 175 8.81 13.23 -6.78
N PRO A 176 8.52 14.42 -7.33
CA PRO A 176 9.37 15.60 -7.14
C PRO A 176 9.66 15.86 -5.65
N LEU A 177 10.92 16.20 -5.34
CA LEU A 177 11.43 16.60 -4.01
C LEU A 177 11.44 15.50 -2.92
N ILE A 178 10.59 14.48 -3.01
CA ILE A 178 10.44 13.47 -1.94
C ILE A 178 10.83 12.05 -2.36
N GLY A 179 11.03 11.77 -3.65
CA GLY A 179 11.25 10.42 -4.16
C GLY A 179 12.39 9.65 -3.48
N HIS A 180 13.60 10.21 -3.48
CA HIS A 180 14.76 9.59 -2.81
C HIS A 180 14.56 9.38 -1.29
N LYS A 181 13.65 10.14 -0.65
CA LYS A 181 13.40 10.05 0.80
C LYS A 181 12.47 8.91 1.19
N THR A 182 11.91 8.18 0.20
CA THR A 182 11.05 7.02 0.43
C THR A 182 11.80 5.70 0.32
N ALA A 183 13.03 5.71 -0.20
CA ALA A 183 13.87 4.54 -0.38
C ALA A 183 14.65 4.24 0.92
N ILE A 184 13.98 3.64 1.90
CA ILE A 184 14.57 3.44 3.25
C ILE A 184 15.73 2.45 3.25
N PHE A 185 15.78 1.61 2.22
CA PHE A 185 16.82 0.62 2.00
C PHE A 185 17.94 1.14 1.11
N ASP A 186 17.95 2.42 0.70
CA ASP A 186 19.10 2.97 -0.02
C ASP A 186 20.25 3.25 0.96
N GLU A 187 21.49 3.07 0.49
CA GLU A 187 22.71 3.33 1.26
C GLU A 187 22.71 4.71 1.96
N LYS A 188 22.22 5.74 1.25
CA LYS A 188 22.14 7.12 1.75
C LYS A 188 21.10 7.30 2.85
N MET A 189 20.11 6.41 2.92
CA MET A 189 18.93 6.52 3.77
C MET A 189 19.00 5.63 5.01
N ILE A 190 19.63 4.45 4.93
CA ILE A 190 19.74 3.46 6.02
C ILE A 190 20.20 4.11 7.34
N LYS A 191 21.15 5.05 7.29
CA LYS A 191 21.66 5.74 8.48
C LYS A 191 20.60 6.50 9.29
N TYR A 192 19.48 6.86 8.68
CA TYR A 192 18.36 7.57 9.31
C TYR A 192 17.32 6.66 9.95
N TYR A 193 17.53 5.34 9.92
CA TYR A 193 16.59 4.36 10.45
C TYR A 193 17.24 3.46 11.48
N ASP A 194 16.44 3.03 12.45
CA ASP A 194 16.71 1.91 13.33
C ASP A 194 15.89 0.72 12.85
N PHE A 195 16.56 -0.42 12.65
CA PHE A 195 15.95 -1.65 12.15
C PHE A 195 15.84 -2.69 13.26
N LYS A 196 14.74 -3.43 13.28
CA LYS A 196 14.54 -4.53 14.23
C LYS A 196 13.84 -5.71 13.57
N ILE A 197 14.23 -6.92 13.92
CA ILE A 197 13.51 -8.15 13.61
C ILE A 197 13.06 -8.76 14.92
N GLN A 198 11.77 -9.10 15.00
CA GLN A 198 11.17 -9.69 16.18
C GLN A 198 10.39 -10.95 15.84
N SER A 199 10.33 -11.86 16.79
CA SER A 199 9.38 -12.95 16.80
C SER A 199 8.12 -12.50 17.54
N ARG A 200 6.96 -12.57 16.86
CA ARG A 200 5.66 -12.21 17.47
C ARG A 200 4.57 -13.13 16.92
N ARG A 201 3.42 -13.17 17.58
CA ARG A 201 2.21 -13.82 17.04
C ARG A 201 1.25 -12.78 16.47
N TYR A 202 0.82 -12.97 15.24
CA TYR A 202 -0.19 -12.13 14.61
C TYR A 202 -1.57 -12.57 15.08
N LYS A 203 -2.36 -11.62 15.62
CA LYS A 203 -3.69 -11.88 16.22
C LYS A 203 -3.65 -13.05 17.22
N ASP A 204 -2.57 -13.16 17.97
CA ASP A 204 -2.32 -14.23 18.96
C ASP A 204 -2.35 -15.67 18.42
N GLU A 205 -2.31 -15.85 17.09
CA GLU A 205 -2.45 -17.16 16.43
C GLU A 205 -1.24 -17.49 15.55
N THR A 206 -0.97 -16.68 14.52
CA THR A 206 0.04 -17.00 13.50
C THR A 206 1.44 -16.59 13.94
N PRO A 207 2.41 -17.51 14.10
CA PRO A 207 3.77 -17.15 14.43
C PRO A 207 4.44 -16.41 13.27
N CYS A 208 5.02 -15.24 13.53
CA CYS A 208 5.59 -14.36 12.52
C CYS A 208 6.99 -13.88 12.86
N TYR A 209 7.78 -13.59 11.84
CA TYR A 209 8.88 -12.64 11.91
C TYR A 209 8.37 -11.25 11.55
N VAL A 210 8.71 -10.26 12.37
CA VAL A 210 8.27 -8.87 12.22
C VAL A 210 9.47 -7.98 11.98
N PHE A 211 9.58 -7.47 10.76
CA PHE A 211 10.57 -6.45 10.42
C PHE A 211 10.02 -5.06 10.75
N THR A 212 10.81 -4.22 11.41
CA THR A 212 10.48 -2.81 11.62
C THR A 212 11.61 -1.89 11.18
N ALA A 213 11.25 -0.76 10.59
CA ALA A 213 12.14 0.35 10.31
C ALA A 213 11.55 1.64 10.91
N ILE A 214 12.25 2.23 11.87
CA ILE A 214 11.81 3.41 12.61
C ILE A 214 12.74 4.57 12.29
N ALA A 215 12.18 5.71 11.86
CA ALA A 215 13.00 6.87 11.55
C ALA A 215 13.57 7.48 12.84
N LYS A 216 14.88 7.74 12.86
CA LYS A 216 15.56 8.39 13.97
C LYS A 216 15.00 9.79 14.22
N PRO A 217 14.71 10.16 15.48
CA PRO A 217 14.01 11.41 15.81
C PRO A 217 14.85 12.67 15.53
N ASN A 218 16.18 12.55 15.47
CA ASN A 218 17.11 13.68 15.33
C ASN A 218 17.23 14.24 13.89
N ARG A 219 16.65 13.59 12.87
CA ARG A 219 16.71 14.02 11.47
C ARG A 219 15.34 13.94 10.76
N PRO A 220 14.26 14.52 11.32
CA PRO A 220 12.90 14.28 10.83
C PRO A 220 12.64 14.83 9.43
N ASN A 221 13.39 15.84 8.97
CA ASN A 221 13.21 16.43 7.63
C ASN A 221 13.89 15.63 6.51
N LYS A 222 14.70 14.62 6.87
CA LYS A 222 15.41 13.76 5.91
C LYS A 222 14.60 12.53 5.52
N THR A 223 13.60 12.14 6.31
CA THR A 223 12.80 10.94 6.09
C THR A 223 11.35 11.28 5.74
N VAL A 224 10.73 10.51 4.85
CA VAL A 224 9.27 10.56 4.60
C VAL A 224 8.57 9.42 5.32
N ILE A 225 9.14 8.23 5.27
CA ILE A 225 8.67 7.07 6.06
C ILE A 225 9.16 7.24 7.48
N LYS A 226 8.24 7.32 8.43
CA LYS A 226 8.52 7.45 9.87
C LYS A 226 8.53 6.09 10.56
N TYR A 227 7.70 5.19 10.07
CA TYR A 227 7.56 3.84 10.57
C TYR A 227 7.16 2.93 9.41
N LEU A 228 7.77 1.75 9.37
CA LEU A 228 7.37 0.63 8.53
C LEU A 228 7.44 -0.62 9.41
N GLU A 229 6.39 -1.43 9.39
CA GLU A 229 6.35 -2.75 10.02
C GLU A 229 5.77 -3.75 9.02
N MET A 230 6.45 -4.88 8.85
CA MET A 230 6.08 -5.95 7.93
C MET A 230 6.04 -7.26 8.71
N TRP A 231 4.90 -7.94 8.66
CA TRP A 231 4.66 -9.22 9.30
C TRP A 231 4.76 -10.31 8.25
N LEU A 232 5.72 -11.21 8.44
CA LEU A 232 5.94 -12.36 7.58
C LEU A 232 5.67 -13.63 8.39
N ASP A 233 4.82 -14.51 7.87
CA ASP A 233 4.58 -15.83 8.48
C ASP A 233 5.89 -16.63 8.56
N LYS A 234 6.09 -17.41 9.62
CA LYS A 234 7.32 -18.17 9.81
C LYS A 234 7.45 -19.41 8.93
N ALA A 235 6.34 -20.00 8.47
CA ALA A 235 6.40 -21.20 7.64
C ALA A 235 6.84 -20.85 6.21
N GLU A 236 6.18 -19.87 5.59
CA GLU A 236 6.39 -19.56 4.17
C GLU A 236 7.12 -18.23 3.91
N LEU A 237 7.34 -17.42 4.95
CA LEU A 237 7.82 -16.03 4.83
C LEU A 237 6.91 -15.15 3.95
N GLY A 238 5.65 -15.54 3.81
CA GLY A 238 4.60 -14.75 3.16
C GLY A 238 4.22 -13.53 3.99
N ILE A 239 4.11 -12.36 3.35
CA ILE A 239 3.70 -11.12 4.03
C ILE A 239 2.20 -11.17 4.30
N ILE A 240 1.82 -11.09 5.58
CA ILE A 240 0.41 -11.16 6.02
C ILE A 240 -0.13 -9.81 6.50
N SER A 241 0.75 -8.88 6.90
CA SER A 241 0.35 -7.53 7.31
C SER A 241 1.45 -6.53 7.08
N LYS A 242 1.07 -5.30 6.74
CA LYS A 242 1.98 -4.17 6.53
C LYS A 242 1.42 -2.91 7.15
N LYS A 243 2.18 -2.32 8.07
CA LYS A 243 1.86 -1.04 8.71
C LYS A 243 2.89 -0.01 8.33
N TYR A 244 2.45 1.21 8.04
CA TYR A 244 3.39 2.28 7.74
C TYR A 244 2.85 3.67 8.09
N HIS A 245 3.79 4.56 8.41
CA HIS A 245 3.52 5.96 8.70
C HIS A 245 4.33 6.82 7.74
N LEU A 246 3.65 7.54 6.84
CA LEU A 246 4.24 8.51 5.93
C LEU A 246 3.96 9.92 6.43
N LYS A 247 4.99 10.75 6.55
CA LYS A 247 4.83 12.14 6.96
C LYS A 247 5.81 13.05 6.23
N THR A 248 5.28 14.10 5.61
CA THR A 248 6.10 15.16 5.02
C THR A 248 5.39 16.49 5.05
N THR A 249 6.16 17.57 5.22
CA THR A 249 5.69 18.94 5.09
C THR A 249 6.72 19.71 4.27
N ASN A 250 6.37 20.08 3.05
CA ASN A 250 7.15 20.93 2.16
C ASN A 250 6.21 21.73 1.25
N LEU A 251 6.77 22.55 0.35
CA LEU A 251 6.00 23.44 -0.53
C LEU A 251 5.06 22.67 -1.48
N ALA A 252 5.44 21.46 -1.90
CA ALA A 252 4.68 20.64 -2.83
C ALA A 252 3.72 19.66 -2.15
N PHE A 253 4.09 19.13 -0.97
CA PHE A 253 3.35 18.08 -0.25
C PHE A 253 3.25 18.39 1.24
N ASN A 254 2.04 18.23 1.77
CA ASN A 254 1.79 18.28 3.22
C ASN A 254 0.83 17.15 3.58
N PHE A 255 1.37 16.13 4.25
CA PHE A 255 0.62 14.95 4.64
C PHE A 255 1.19 14.26 5.88
N ASP A 256 0.30 13.52 6.55
CA ASP A 256 0.59 12.68 7.70
C ASP A 256 -0.40 11.50 7.64
N ILE A 257 0.06 10.31 7.26
CA ILE A 257 -0.76 9.13 6.95
C ILE A 257 -0.24 7.92 7.68
N LYS A 258 -1.12 7.23 8.38
CA LYS A 258 -0.92 5.90 8.92
C LYS A 258 -1.80 4.93 8.16
N MET A 259 -1.25 3.80 7.80
CA MET A 259 -1.93 2.71 7.11
C MET A 259 -1.61 1.40 7.82
N ASP A 260 -2.64 0.61 8.05
CA ASP A 260 -2.56 -0.78 8.51
C ASP A 260 -3.33 -1.66 7.54
N VAL A 261 -2.64 -2.60 6.91
CA VAL A 261 -3.21 -3.46 5.87
C VAL A 261 -2.95 -4.91 6.20
N ASP A 262 -4.04 -5.69 6.19
CA ASP A 262 -3.99 -7.13 6.32
C ASP A 262 -4.10 -7.75 4.93
N LEU A 263 -3.29 -8.77 4.68
CA LEU A 263 -3.33 -9.57 3.47
C LEU A 263 -3.87 -10.96 3.81
N ILE A 264 -4.56 -11.55 2.85
CA ILE A 264 -5.05 -12.92 2.91
C ILE A 264 -4.65 -13.64 1.63
N GLU A 265 -4.24 -14.89 1.76
CA GLU A 265 -4.05 -15.79 0.64
C GLU A 265 -5.39 -16.42 0.26
N THR A 266 -5.70 -16.42 -1.04
CA THR A 266 -6.93 -16.97 -1.59
C THR A 266 -6.61 -17.78 -2.84
N PRO A 267 -7.53 -18.60 -3.37
CA PRO A 267 -7.37 -19.22 -4.68
C PRO A 267 -7.17 -18.21 -5.82
N LEU A 268 -7.56 -16.95 -5.62
CA LEU A 268 -7.38 -15.84 -6.56
C LEU A 268 -6.01 -15.15 -6.39
N GLY A 269 -5.21 -15.59 -5.42
CA GLY A 269 -3.92 -15.05 -5.00
C GLY A 269 -3.99 -14.21 -3.72
N ILE A 270 -2.86 -13.61 -3.34
CA ILE A 270 -2.76 -12.69 -2.20
C ILE A 270 -3.54 -11.39 -2.49
N LEU A 271 -4.43 -11.02 -1.56
CA LEU A 271 -5.35 -9.89 -1.66
C LEU A 271 -5.46 -9.15 -0.31
N PRO A 272 -5.79 -7.84 -0.30
CA PRO A 272 -6.02 -7.13 0.95
C PRO A 272 -7.37 -7.52 1.55
N SER A 273 -7.39 -8.00 2.79
CA SER A 273 -8.62 -8.29 3.55
C SER A 273 -9.08 -7.11 4.39
N LYS A 274 -8.14 -6.27 4.87
CA LYS A 274 -8.40 -5.05 5.64
C LYS A 274 -7.49 -3.93 5.18
N ILE A 275 -8.04 -2.73 5.08
CA ILE A 275 -7.27 -1.49 4.94
C ILE A 275 -7.82 -0.49 5.95
N ASP A 276 -7.04 -0.19 6.98
CA ASP A 276 -7.31 0.86 7.96
C ASP A 276 -6.38 2.05 7.68
N TYR A 277 -6.98 3.21 7.45
CA TYR A 277 -6.31 4.46 7.14
C TYR A 277 -6.67 5.50 8.20
N ASP A 278 -5.66 6.17 8.72
CA ASP A 278 -5.80 7.40 9.50
C ASP A 278 -4.82 8.43 8.94
N GLY A 279 -5.32 9.53 8.40
CA GLY A 279 -4.40 10.52 7.90
C GLY A 279 -4.99 11.84 7.48
N SER A 280 -4.07 12.75 7.22
CA SER A 280 -4.35 14.09 6.77
C SER A 280 -3.52 14.47 5.57
N TRP A 281 -4.12 15.26 4.70
CA TRP A 281 -3.50 15.72 3.47
C TRP A 281 -3.83 17.21 3.30
N LYS A 282 -3.00 17.93 2.58
CA LYS A 282 -3.30 19.27 2.07
C LYS A 282 -2.80 19.37 0.65
N ALA A 283 -3.70 19.10 -0.31
CA ALA A 283 -3.39 19.30 -1.72
C ALA A 283 -3.15 20.80 -2.03
N PRO A 284 -2.33 21.14 -3.03
CA PRO A 284 -2.10 22.54 -3.43
C PRO A 284 -3.41 23.29 -3.68
N MET A 285 -3.54 24.49 -3.10
CA MET A 285 -4.75 25.33 -3.19
C MET A 285 -6.04 24.69 -2.65
N LYS A 286 -5.93 23.64 -1.82
CA LYS A 286 -7.07 23.03 -1.11
C LYS A 286 -6.91 23.14 0.40
N ARG A 287 -8.03 23.04 1.10
CA ARG A 287 -8.05 22.95 2.57
C ARG A 287 -7.46 21.61 2.98
N LYS A 288 -6.85 21.58 4.17
CA LYS A 288 -6.38 20.33 4.77
C LYS A 288 -7.59 19.44 5.05
N GLU A 289 -7.56 18.21 4.56
CA GLU A 289 -8.54 17.17 4.87
C GLU A 289 -7.94 16.23 5.90
N ILE A 290 -8.71 15.92 6.94
CA ILE A 290 -8.39 14.91 7.96
C ILE A 290 -9.46 13.86 7.83
N SER A 291 -9.06 12.62 7.61
CA SER A 291 -10.01 11.53 7.39
C SER A 291 -9.50 10.23 7.99
N LYS A 292 -10.45 9.37 8.33
CA LYS A 292 -10.21 7.97 8.65
C LYS A 292 -11.08 7.14 7.72
N PHE A 293 -10.56 6.00 7.27
CA PHE A 293 -11.39 5.03 6.58
C PHE A 293 -10.98 3.61 6.89
N LEU A 294 -11.97 2.73 6.95
CA LEU A 294 -11.81 1.29 7.12
C LEU A 294 -12.48 0.61 5.93
N LEU A 295 -11.72 -0.26 5.27
CA LEU A 295 -12.21 -1.10 4.17
C LEU A 295 -12.01 -2.55 4.59
N LEU A 296 -13.08 -3.32 4.54
CA LEU A 296 -13.07 -4.76 4.80
C LEU A 296 -13.48 -5.47 3.51
N PHE A 297 -12.69 -6.45 3.08
CA PHE A 297 -12.94 -7.21 1.87
C PHE A 297 -13.24 -8.67 2.22
N ASN A 298 -14.25 -9.22 1.56
CA ASN A 298 -14.59 -10.63 1.60
C ASN A 298 -14.47 -11.22 0.17
N PHE A 299 -13.81 -12.37 0.07
CA PHE A 299 -13.53 -13.07 -1.19
C PHE A 299 -14.27 -14.41 -1.32
N ASP A 300 -15.12 -14.77 -0.37
CA ASP A 300 -15.80 -16.07 -0.35
C ASP A 300 -16.73 -16.28 -1.56
N SER A 301 -16.48 -17.38 -2.25
CA SER A 301 -16.99 -17.72 -3.59
C SER A 301 -18.51 -17.93 -3.65
N GLY A 302 -19.14 -18.32 -2.54
CA GLY A 302 -20.56 -18.73 -2.49
C GLY A 302 -21.55 -17.60 -2.81
N ALA A 303 -21.16 -16.33 -2.62
CA ALA A 303 -22.02 -15.18 -2.88
C ALA A 303 -21.71 -14.44 -4.19
N ILE A 304 -20.60 -14.79 -4.86
CA ILE A 304 -20.05 -13.99 -5.97
C ILE A 304 -20.23 -14.66 -7.34
N LEU A 305 -20.45 -15.98 -7.37
CA LEU A 305 -20.53 -16.77 -8.61
C LEU A 305 -21.95 -17.07 -9.12
N GLU A 306 -23.01 -16.85 -8.35
CA GLU A 306 -24.37 -17.07 -8.86
C GLU A 306 -25.02 -15.78 -9.35
N PRO A 307 -25.29 -15.63 -10.66
CA PRO A 307 -26.51 -14.97 -11.06
C PRO A 307 -27.65 -15.90 -10.62
N LYS A 308 -28.50 -15.47 -9.69
CA LYS A 308 -29.86 -16.02 -9.66
C LYS A 308 -30.46 -15.70 -11.03
N LEU A 309 -30.41 -16.66 -11.93
CA LEU A 309 -31.33 -16.72 -13.06
C LEU A 309 -32.71 -16.63 -12.42
N LYS A 310 -33.38 -15.49 -12.60
CA LYS A 310 -34.83 -15.44 -12.42
C LYS A 310 -35.36 -16.48 -13.40
N SER A 311 -35.81 -17.61 -12.87
CA SER A 311 -36.75 -18.45 -13.58
C SER A 311 -38.03 -17.63 -13.69
N ASP A 312 -38.26 -17.05 -14.86
CA ASP A 312 -39.61 -16.71 -15.27
C ASP A 312 -40.34 -18.04 -15.45
N ASN A 313 -41.30 -18.30 -14.57
CA ASN A 313 -42.47 -19.15 -14.77
C ASN A 313 -43.57 -18.60 -13.87
#